data_AF-F6D2Z1-F1
#
_entry.id   AF-F6D2Z1-F1
#
_cell.length_a   1.000
_cell.length_b   1.000
_cell.length_c   1.000
_cell.angle_alpha   90.00
_cell.angle_beta   90.00
_cell.angle_gamma   90.00
#
_symmetry.space_group_name_H-M   'P 1'
#
loop_
_entity.id
_entity.type
_entity.pdbx_description
1 polymer ?
#
loop_
_entity_poly.entity_id
_entity_poly.type
_entity_poly.pdbx_seq_one_letter_code
_entity_poly.pdbx_strand_id
1 'polypeptide(L)'
;MIKMERTCGSIKCDVIQNGEKIGHMDGVNLTQWFVKNKYRYTGTFSRFITTNPLESHSGINVDIIFGDRTIVIKDARVEWMKSTTRNGTFHAEKVESYEIQ
;
A
#
# COMPACT_ATOMS: atom_id res chain seq x y z
N MET A 1 -11.95 18.78 -11.28
CA MET A 1 -10.48 18.87 -11.26
C MET A 1 -9.91 17.54 -10.79
N ILE A 2 -8.90 17.03 -11.50
CA ILE A 2 -8.06 15.90 -11.09
C ILE A 2 -6.64 16.46 -11.00
N LYS A 3 -5.99 16.34 -9.86
CA LYS A 3 -4.61 16.80 -9.64
C LYS A 3 -3.83 15.76 -8.87
N MET A 4 -2.65 15.40 -9.36
CA MET A 4 -1.66 14.66 -8.59
C MET A 4 -0.93 15.65 -7.68
N GLU A 5 -0.90 15.38 -6.37
CA GLU A 5 -0.29 16.32 -5.42
C GLU A 5 1.05 15.86 -4.90
N ARG A 6 1.18 14.57 -4.55
CA ARG A 6 2.39 14.02 -3.93
C ARG A 6 2.60 12.57 -4.31
N THR A 7 3.86 12.18 -4.38
CA THR A 7 4.28 10.78 -4.45
C THR A 7 5.33 10.51 -3.37
N CYS A 8 5.21 9.37 -2.70
CA CYS A 8 6.26 8.85 -1.82
C CYS A 8 6.51 7.38 -2.14
N GLY A 9 7.75 6.92 -1.97
CA GLY A 9 8.09 5.54 -2.27
C GLY A 9 9.02 4.94 -1.23
N SER A 10 8.92 3.65 -1.00
CA SER A 10 9.81 2.89 -0.14
C SER A 10 10.29 1.65 -0.87
N ILE A 11 11.54 1.27 -0.58
CA ILE A 11 12.11 0.03 -1.12
C ILE A 11 11.33 -1.17 -0.59
N LYS A 12 10.88 -1.11 0.66
CA LYS A 12 10.23 -2.23 1.34
C LYS A 12 9.26 -1.75 2.40
N CYS A 13 8.02 -2.22 2.31
CA CYS A 13 7.00 -1.99 3.32
C CYS A 13 6.53 -3.31 3.93
N ASP A 14 6.29 -3.31 5.23
CA ASP A 14 5.65 -4.44 5.90
C ASP A 14 4.16 -4.45 5.60
N VAL A 15 3.60 -5.67 5.44
CA VAL A 15 2.18 -5.87 5.17
C VAL A 15 1.56 -6.58 6.37
N ILE A 16 0.59 -5.92 6.99
CA ILE A 16 -0.14 -6.42 8.16
C ILE A 16 -1.58 -6.71 7.76
N GLN A 17 -2.14 -7.81 8.25
CA GLN A 17 -3.55 -8.13 8.12
C GLN A 17 -4.05 -8.62 9.47
N ASN A 18 -5.18 -8.07 9.95
CA ASN A 18 -5.76 -8.41 11.25
C ASN A 18 -4.77 -8.29 12.44
N GLY A 19 -3.83 -7.35 12.36
CA GLY A 19 -2.80 -7.12 13.39
C GLY A 19 -1.56 -8.01 13.28
N GLU A 20 -1.53 -8.96 12.35
CA GLU A 20 -0.39 -9.85 12.14
C GLU A 20 0.39 -9.53 10.86
N LYS A 21 1.71 -9.64 10.92
CA LYS A 21 2.55 -9.47 9.74
C LYS A 21 2.44 -10.69 8.82
N ILE A 22 1.79 -10.50 7.68
CA ILE A 22 1.62 -11.55 6.67
C ILE A 22 2.74 -11.56 5.62
N GLY A 23 3.51 -10.47 5.52
CA GLY A 23 4.60 -10.40 4.54
C GLY A 23 5.20 -9.01 4.39
N HIS A 24 5.76 -8.76 3.21
CA HIS A 24 6.25 -7.45 2.81
C HIS A 24 6.04 -7.21 1.31
N MET A 25 5.89 -5.94 0.96
CA MET A 25 5.89 -5.47 -0.42
C MET A 25 7.20 -4.76 -0.74
N ASP A 26 7.78 -5.05 -1.89
CA ASP A 26 8.95 -4.36 -2.42
C ASP A 26 8.52 -3.26 -3.41
N GLY A 27 9.34 -2.22 -3.52
CA GLY A 27 9.20 -1.13 -4.51
C GLY A 27 7.84 -0.43 -4.43
N VAL A 28 7.41 -0.10 -3.21
CA VAL A 28 6.10 0.49 -2.94
C VAL A 28 6.12 1.97 -3.29
N ASN A 29 5.17 2.43 -4.10
CA ASN A 29 4.93 3.84 -4.36
C ASN A 29 3.50 4.20 -4.00
N LEU A 30 3.31 5.36 -3.38
CA LEU A 30 2.02 5.91 -3.01
C LEU A 30 1.85 7.26 -3.70
N THR A 31 0.71 7.45 -4.35
CA THR A 31 0.33 8.69 -5.03
C THR A 31 -0.92 9.26 -4.38
N GLN A 32 -0.85 10.52 -3.98
CA GLN A 32 -1.99 11.31 -3.51
C GLN A 32 -2.60 12.08 -4.68
N TRP A 33 -3.91 11.87 -4.85
CA TRP A 33 -4.73 12.57 -5.83
C TRP A 33 -5.77 13.43 -5.15
N PHE A 34 -6.02 14.62 -5.71
CA PHE A 34 -7.18 15.42 -5.39
C PHE A 34 -8.19 15.34 -6.55
N VAL A 35 -9.30 14.64 -6.33
CA VAL A 35 -10.31 14.33 -7.34
C VAL A 35 -11.71 14.63 -6.79
N LYS A 36 -12.49 15.43 -7.53
CA LYS A 36 -13.88 15.79 -7.16
C LYS A 36 -13.98 16.29 -5.71
N ASN A 37 -13.08 17.20 -5.31
CA ASN A 37 -13.01 17.81 -3.98
C ASN A 37 -12.74 16.81 -2.84
N LYS A 38 -12.12 15.67 -3.13
CA LYS A 38 -11.73 14.67 -2.14
C LYS A 38 -10.31 14.17 -2.40
N TYR A 39 -9.61 13.83 -1.33
CA TYR A 39 -8.34 13.12 -1.43
C TYR A 39 -8.57 11.64 -1.71
N ARG A 40 -7.70 11.07 -2.55
CA ARG A 40 -7.64 9.65 -2.85
C ARG A 40 -6.19 9.22 -2.91
N TYR A 41 -5.92 8.01 -2.44
CA TYR A 41 -4.58 7.45 -2.45
C TYR A 41 -4.58 6.17 -3.28
N THR A 42 -3.61 6.09 -4.19
CA THR A 42 -3.38 4.88 -4.98
C THR A 42 -1.92 4.55 -4.88
N GLY A 43 -1.59 3.28 -4.75
CA GLY A 43 -0.21 2.86 -4.79
C GLY A 43 0.05 1.69 -5.71
N THR A 44 1.34 1.44 -5.92
CA THR A 44 1.88 0.34 -6.68
C THR A 44 2.94 -0.36 -5.85
N PHE A 45 3.16 -1.65 -6.12
CA PHE A 45 4.28 -2.42 -5.57
C PHE A 45 4.85 -3.32 -6.66
N SER A 46 6.16 -3.52 -6.62
CA SER A 46 6.87 -4.35 -7.61
C SER A 46 6.77 -5.84 -7.28
N ARG A 47 6.58 -6.18 -6.00
CA ARG A 47 6.46 -7.56 -5.55
C ARG A 47 5.76 -7.66 -4.21
N PHE A 48 4.92 -8.66 -4.03
CA PHE A 48 4.42 -9.07 -2.72
C PHE A 48 4.99 -10.44 -2.32
N ILE A 49 5.69 -10.47 -1.19
CA ILE A 49 6.31 -11.66 -0.61
C ILE A 49 5.59 -11.97 0.70
N THR A 50 4.84 -13.07 0.70
CA THR A 50 4.07 -13.58 1.84
C THR A 50 4.49 -15.01 2.14
N THR A 51 4.42 -15.39 3.41
CA THR A 51 4.62 -16.77 3.88
C THR A 51 3.39 -17.65 3.63
N ASN A 52 2.21 -17.03 3.46
CA ASN A 52 0.95 -17.72 3.15
C ASN A 52 0.52 -17.41 1.71
N PRO A 53 0.58 -18.39 0.77
CA PRO A 53 0.16 -18.19 -0.61
C PRO A 53 -1.31 -17.76 -0.77
N LEU A 54 -2.18 -18.11 0.19
CA LEU A 54 -3.58 -17.72 0.18
C LEU A 54 -3.80 -16.23 0.38
N GLU A 55 -2.80 -15.49 0.85
CA GLU A 55 -2.87 -14.02 0.97
C GLU A 55 -2.43 -13.31 -0.31
N SER A 56 -1.88 -14.01 -1.29
CA SER A 56 -1.30 -13.42 -2.50
C SER A 56 -2.35 -13.26 -3.62
N HIS A 57 -3.40 -12.48 -3.40
CA HIS A 57 -4.45 -12.24 -4.41
C HIS A 57 -5.00 -10.80 -4.42
N SER A 58 -5.72 -10.47 -5.50
CA SER A 58 -6.51 -9.23 -5.59
C SER A 58 -7.72 -9.29 -4.66
N GLY A 59 -8.10 -8.16 -4.09
CA GLY A 59 -9.26 -8.00 -3.21
C GLY A 59 -8.94 -8.15 -1.72
N ILE A 60 -7.70 -8.44 -1.33
CA ILE A 60 -7.28 -8.40 0.08
C ILE A 60 -7.26 -6.97 0.60
N ASN A 61 -7.62 -6.81 1.86
CA ASN A 61 -7.40 -5.58 2.62
C ASN A 61 -6.22 -5.79 3.57
N VAL A 62 -5.29 -4.85 3.57
CA VAL A 62 -4.05 -4.91 4.36
C VAL A 62 -3.66 -3.53 4.86
N ASP A 63 -2.96 -3.46 5.97
CA ASP A 63 -2.21 -2.27 6.34
C ASP A 63 -0.79 -2.35 5.74
N ILE A 64 -0.28 -1.23 5.24
CA ILE A 64 1.05 -1.12 4.64
C ILE A 64 1.88 -0.13 5.47
N ILE A 65 2.95 -0.63 6.10
CA ILE A 65 3.81 0.14 6.98
C ILE A 65 5.10 0.47 6.24
N PHE A 66 5.36 1.76 6.04
CA PHE A 66 6.61 2.23 5.43
C PHE A 66 7.66 2.30 6.54
N GLY A 67 8.48 1.26 6.73
CA GLY A 67 9.43 1.22 7.87
C GLY A 67 10.52 2.30 7.83
N ASP A 68 10.81 2.83 6.64
CA ASP A 68 11.75 3.94 6.41
C ASP A 68 11.10 5.32 6.46
N ARG A 69 9.78 5.39 6.74
CA ARG A 69 9.02 6.63 6.78
C ARG A 69 8.05 6.62 7.95
N THR A 70 7.64 7.79 8.39
CA THR A 70 6.59 7.95 9.40
C THR A 70 5.19 7.82 8.81
N ILE A 71 4.96 6.79 7.98
CA ILE A 71 3.71 6.62 7.20
C ILE A 71 3.14 5.21 7.38
N VAL A 72 1.84 5.16 7.65
CA VAL A 72 1.04 3.93 7.63
C VAL A 72 -0.15 4.13 6.70
N ILE A 73 -0.36 3.17 5.80
CA ILE A 73 -1.58 3.11 4.99
C ILE A 73 -2.49 2.07 5.63
N LYS A 74 -3.67 2.49 6.08
CA LYS A 74 -4.63 1.63 6.77
C LYS A 74 -5.70 1.13 5.80
N ASP A 75 -6.11 -0.13 5.96
CA ASP A 75 -7.18 -0.76 5.17
C ASP A 75 -7.01 -0.56 3.66
N ALA A 76 -5.77 -0.72 3.18
CA ALA A 76 -5.46 -0.64 1.77
C ALA A 76 -5.99 -1.88 1.04
N ARG A 77 -6.85 -1.65 0.06
CA ARG A 77 -7.38 -2.71 -0.80
C ARG A 77 -6.45 -2.94 -1.97
N VAL A 78 -5.90 -4.15 -2.10
CA VAL A 78 -5.13 -4.55 -3.28
C VAL A 78 -6.10 -4.77 -4.43
N GLU A 79 -6.15 -3.85 -5.39
CA GLU A 79 -7.12 -3.88 -6.49
C GLU A 79 -6.74 -4.89 -7.56
N TRP A 80 -5.44 -4.98 -7.85
CA TRP A 80 -4.93 -5.84 -8.89
C TRP A 80 -3.57 -6.39 -8.52
N MET A 81 -3.38 -7.68 -8.76
CA MET A 81 -2.09 -8.35 -8.62
C MET A 81 -1.86 -9.29 -9.80
N LYS A 82 -0.68 -9.19 -10.42
CA LYS A 82 -0.27 -10.13 -11.47
C LYS A 82 0.22 -11.43 -10.85
N SER A 83 -0.34 -12.55 -11.28
CA SER A 83 -0.03 -13.87 -10.70
C SER A 83 1.45 -14.26 -10.78
N THR A 84 2.14 -13.95 -11.88
CA THR A 84 3.52 -14.41 -12.12
C THR A 84 4.58 -13.60 -11.38
N THR A 85 4.43 -12.28 -11.35
CA THR A 85 5.41 -11.36 -10.76
C THR A 85 4.99 -10.88 -9.37
N ARG A 86 3.73 -11.10 -8.98
CA ARG A 86 3.12 -10.60 -7.74
C ARG A 86 3.30 -9.10 -7.57
N ASN A 87 3.39 -8.36 -8.68
CA ASN A 87 3.32 -6.90 -8.68
C ASN A 87 1.86 -6.48 -8.75
N GLY A 88 1.55 -5.28 -8.29
CA GLY A 88 0.15 -4.89 -8.20
C GLY A 88 -0.07 -3.42 -7.90
N THR A 89 -1.35 -3.11 -7.77
CA THR A 89 -1.84 -1.79 -7.36
C THR A 89 -2.75 -1.94 -6.16
N PHE A 90 -2.81 -0.90 -5.34
CA PHE A 90 -3.75 -0.81 -4.24
C PHE A 90 -4.43 0.56 -4.20
N HIS A 91 -5.60 0.59 -3.60
CA HIS A 91 -6.32 1.80 -3.25
C HIS A 91 -6.32 1.95 -1.72
N ALA A 92 -6.22 3.18 -1.23
CA ALA A 92 -6.44 3.48 0.17
C ALA A 92 -7.25 4.76 0.33
N GLU A 93 -8.13 4.75 1.32
CA GLU A 93 -8.94 5.93 1.64
C GLU A 93 -8.20 6.91 2.55
N LYS A 94 -7.28 6.40 3.38
CA LYS A 94 -6.59 7.19 4.40
C LYS A 94 -5.12 6.79 4.53
N VAL A 95 -4.31 7.78 4.88
CA VAL A 95 -2.88 7.64 5.19
C VAL A 95 -2.67 8.32 6.52
N GLU A 96 -2.04 7.62 7.45
CA GLU A 96 -1.70 8.11 8.77
C GLU A 96 -0.20 8.39 8.84
N SER A 97 0.17 9.40 9.63
CA SER A 97 1.56 9.66 9.99
C SER A 97 1.73 9.64 11.49
N TYR A 98 2.81 9.03 11.97
CA TYR A 98 3.14 8.99 13.40
C TYR A 98 4.47 9.69 13.65
N GLU A 99 4.60 10.40 14.76
CA GLU A 99 5.89 10.97 15.17
C GLU A 99 6.74 9.88 15.84
N ILE A 100 8.02 9.79 15.49
CA ILE A 100 8.98 9.01 16.26
C ILE A 100 9.32 9.87 17.48
N GLN A 101 8.90 9.45 18.67
CA GLN A 101 9.29 10.07 19.94
C GLN A 101 10.77 9.81 20.26
#